data_AF-A0A0C1QYA4-F1
#
_entry.id   AF-A0A0C1QYA4-F1
#
_cell.length_a   1.000
_cell.length_b   1.000
_cell.length_c   1.000
_cell.angle_alpha   90.00
_cell.angle_beta   90.00
_cell.angle_gamma   90.00
#
_symmetry.space_group_name_H-M   'P 1'
#
loop_
_entity.id
_entity.type
_entity.pdbx_description
1 polymer ?
#
loop_
_entity_poly.entity_id
_entity_poly.type
_entity_poly.pdbx_seq_one_letter_code
_entity_poly.pdbx_strand_id
1 'polypeptide(L)' 'MKQGKEVKVRIEPIYEANSLRPSSFEVEYVIQGMKAKFIEILNQAGG' A
#
# COMPACT_ATOMS: atom_id res chain seq x y z
N MET A 1 -25.38 14.12 -5.68
CA MET A 1 -23.94 13.97 -5.99
C MET A 1 -23.33 13.02 -4.96
N LYS A 2 -22.56 12.01 -5.37
CA LYS A 2 -21.88 11.13 -4.40
C LYS A 2 -20.71 11.90 -3.80
N GLN A 3 -20.77 12.17 -2.50
CA GLN A 3 -19.68 12.79 -1.76
C GLN A 3 -18.45 11.87 -1.83
N GLY A 4 -17.29 12.43 -2.19
CA GLY A 4 -16.03 11.69 -2.24
C GLY A 4 -15.66 11.13 -0.86
N LYS A 5 -14.91 10.04 -0.84
CA LYS A 5 -14.38 9.46 0.40
C LYS A 5 -12.92 9.90 0.58
N GLU A 6 -12.60 10.43 1.76
CA GLU A 6 -11.21 10.65 2.15
C GLU A 6 -10.53 9.30 2.41
N VAL A 7 -9.32 9.15 1.88
CA VAL A 7 -8.48 7.97 2.10
C VAL A 7 -7.13 8.44 2.65
N LYS A 8 -6.74 7.93 3.81
CA LYS A 8 -5.40 8.08 4.38
C LYS A 8 -4.61 6.83 4.05
N VAL A 9 -3.42 6.98 3.48
CA VAL A 9 -2.60 5.87 3.01
C VAL A 9 -1.17 6.05 3.52
N ARG A 10 -0.57 4.94 3.95
CA ARG A 10 0.86 4.80 4.23
C ARG A 10 1.41 3.64 3.41
N ILE A 11 2.54 3.86 2.74
CA ILE A 11 3.19 2.88 1.88
C ILE A 11 4.63 2.76 2.33
N GLU A 12 5.05 1.55 2.69
CA GLU A 12 6.43 1.25 3.07
C GLU A 12 7.03 0.24 2.07
N PRO A 13 8.16 0.57 1.42
CA PRO A 13 8.85 -0.38 0.56
C PRO A 13 9.64 -1.40 1.39
N ILE A 14 9.50 -2.68 1.05
CA ILE A 14 10.25 -3.78 1.65
C ILE A 14 11.35 -4.22 0.69
N TYR A 15 12.59 -4.22 1.15
CA TYR A 15 13.76 -4.60 0.35
C TYR A 15 14.31 -5.95 0.82
N GLU A 16 14.63 -6.81 -0.14
CA GLU A 16 15.35 -8.05 0.12
C GLU A 16 16.86 -7.86 -0.03
N ALA A 17 17.60 -8.22 1.02
CA ALA A 17 19.05 -8.17 1.09
C ALA A 17 19.61 -6.81 0.64
N ASN A 18 20.45 -6.80 -0.40
CA ASN A 18 21.09 -5.61 -0.95
C ASN A 18 20.45 -5.17 -2.28
N SER A 19 19.20 -5.57 -2.53
CA SER A 19 18.49 -5.18 -3.76
C SER A 19 18.29 -3.67 -3.82
N LEU A 20 18.56 -3.08 -4.98
CA LEU A 20 18.23 -1.67 -5.26
C LEU A 20 16.73 -1.46 -5.53
N ARG A 21 15.95 -2.54 -5.68
CA ARG A 21 14.51 -2.50 -5.91
C ARG A 21 13.78 -3.19 -4.76
N PRO A 22 12.68 -2.62 -4.25
CA PRO A 22 11.87 -3.29 -3.24
C PRO A 22 11.30 -4.60 -3.82
N SER A 23 11.15 -5.63 -2.99
CA SER A 23 10.49 -6.88 -3.36
C SER A 23 8.98 -6.81 -3.14
N SER A 24 8.52 -6.00 -2.18
CA SER A 24 7.11 -5.74 -1.94
C SER A 24 6.87 -4.37 -1.31
N PHE A 25 5.59 -4.02 -1.15
CA PHE A 25 5.13 -2.82 -0.49
C PHE A 25 4.09 -3.19 0.55
N GLU A 26 4.33 -2.80 1.80
CA GLU A 26 3.29 -2.80 2.82
C GLU A 26 2.42 -1.56 2.66
N VAL A 27 1.11 -1.75 2.51
CA VAL A 27 0.15 -0.67 2.35
C VAL A 27 -0.86 -0.72 3.48
N GLU A 28 -0.88 0.33 4.28
CA GLU A 28 -1.92 0.61 5.27
C GLU A 28 -2.84 1.71 4.73
N TYR A 29 -4.15 1.50 4.78
CA TYR A 29 -5.11 2.54 4.42
C TYR A 29 -6.37 2.58 5.27
N VAL A 30 -6.90 3.79 5.44
CA VAL A 30 -8.13 4.10 6.16
C VAL A 30 -9.03 4.91 5.23
N ILE A 31 -10.26 4.46 5.03
CA ILE A 31 -11.28 5.20 4.28
C ILE A 31 -12.29 5.78 5.29
N GLN A 32 -12.46 7.09 5.34
CA GLN A 32 -13.46 7.79 6.18
C GLN A 32 -13.56 7.25 7.63
N GLY A 33 -12.43 7.16 8.33
CA GLY A 33 -12.41 6.71 9.74
C GLY A 33 -12.78 5.24 9.96
N MET A 34 -12.97 4.45 8.90
CA MET A 34 -13.11 3.00 9.01
C MET A 34 -11.83 2.36 9.56
N LYS A 35 -11.94 1.12 10.02
CA LYS A 35 -10.79 0.34 10.47
C LYS A 35 -9.71 0.30 9.39
N ALA A 36 -8.45 0.49 9.82
CA ALA A 36 -7.29 0.37 8.95
C ALA A 36 -7.26 -1.01 8.29
N LYS A 37 -6.94 -1.02 7.00
CA LYS A 37 -6.70 -2.22 6.21
C LYS A 37 -5.22 -2.30 5.87
N PHE A 38 -4.68 -3.51 5.94
CA PHE A 38 -3.28 -3.82 5.68
C PHE A 38 -3.23 -4.82 4.53
N ILE A 39 -2.45 -4.51 3.50
CA ILE A 39 -2.18 -5.40 2.38
C ILE A 39 -0.70 -5.37 2.06
N GLU A 40 -0.20 -6.47 1.52
CA GLU A 40 1.11 -6.53 0.89
C GLU A 40 0.93 -6.60 -0.62
N ILE A 41 1.70 -5.79 -1.35
CA ILE A 41 1.73 -5.79 -2.82
C ILE A 41 3.13 -6.20 -3.26
N LEU A 42 3.24 -7.34 -3.94
CA LEU A 42 4.51 -7.81 -4.50
C LEU A 42 4.96 -6.94 -5.67
N ASN A 43 6.24 -6.63 -5.73
CA ASN A 43 6.87 -5.96 -6.87
C ASN A 43 7.14 -6.97 -7.99
N GLN A 44 6.07 -7.40 -8.65
CA GLN A 44 6.10 -8.31 -9.80
C GLN A 44 5.82 -7.55 -11.10
N ALA A 45 6.45 -7.97 -12.19
CA ALA A 45 6.17 -7.41 -13.51
C ALA A 45 4.70 -7.71 -13.90
N GLY A 46 3.97 -6.68 -14.31
CA GLY A 46 2.64 -6.85 -14.91
C GLY A 46 2.79 -7.32 -16.36
N GLY A 47 2.20 -8.46 -16.70
CA GLY A 47 2.01 -8.94 -18.08
C GLY A 47 0.67 -8.52 -18.66
#